data_AF-A0A3A0AVT8-F1
#
_entry.id   AF-A0A3A0AVT8-F1
#
_cell.length_a   1.000
_cell.length_b   1.000
_cell.length_c   1.000
_cell.angle_alpha   90.00
_cell.angle_beta   90.00
_cell.angle_gamma   90.00
#
_symmetry.space_group_name_H-M   'P 1'
#
loop_
_entity.id
_entity.type
_entity.pdbx_description
1 polymer ?
#
loop_
_entity_poly.entity_id
_entity_poly.type
_entity_poly.pdbx_seq_one_letter_code
_entity_poly.pdbx_strand_id
1 'polypeptide(L)'
;MEYKIINHCRCGQVNVYRFWWDEQNIEHIANHGVEPYEAELVIAHARLIRKAGRGKYVAYGQTDSGRYLMVVYAPKDRSRLRVVTARDMTLNEKRQFRN
;
A
#
# COMPACT_ATOMS: atom_id res chain seq x y z
N MET A 1 -2.45 2.89 -15.09
CA MET A 1 -1.07 3.19 -14.65
C MET A 1 -0.68 2.09 -13.68
N GLU A 2 0.44 1.40 -13.90
CA GLU A 2 0.97 0.37 -13.00
C GLU A 2 2.15 0.98 -12.23
N TYR A 3 2.05 1.05 -10.90
CA TYR A 3 3.13 1.63 -10.09
C TYR A 3 4.19 0.57 -9.77
N LYS A 4 5.47 0.89 -10.01
CA LYS A 4 6.60 0.05 -9.63
C LYS A 4 7.21 0.54 -8.32
N ILE A 5 7.23 -0.32 -7.31
CA ILE A 5 7.96 0.00 -6.07
C ILE A 5 9.41 -0.40 -6.24
N ILE A 6 10.31 0.58 -6.15
CA ILE A 6 11.76 0.38 -6.18
C ILE A 6 12.27 0.42 -4.73
N ASN A 7 12.55 -0.75 -4.15
CA ASN A 7 13.23 -0.81 -2.87
C ASN A 7 14.73 -0.99 -3.07
N HIS A 8 15.53 -0.14 -2.43
CA HIS A 8 16.99 -0.26 -2.39
C HIS A 8 17.37 -1.26 -1.30
N CYS A 9 17.84 -2.43 -1.70
CA CYS A 9 18.48 -3.36 -0.78
C CYS A 9 19.92 -2.88 -0.50
N ARG A 10 20.45 -3.11 0.72
CA ARG A 10 21.82 -2.67 1.14
C ARG A 10 22.97 -3.23 0.27
N CYS A 11 22.70 -4.19 -0.63
CA CYS A 11 23.66 -4.77 -1.57
C CYS A 11 23.65 -4.15 -2.98
N GLY A 12 22.86 -3.11 -3.24
CA GLY A 12 22.75 -2.49 -4.57
C GLY A 12 21.76 -3.17 -5.52
N GLN A 13 21.04 -4.22 -5.07
CA GLN A 13 19.92 -4.78 -5.84
C GLN A 13 18.68 -3.89 -5.73
N VAL A 14 18.19 -3.47 -6.89
CA VAL A 14 16.90 -2.83 -7.10
C VAL A 14 15.86 -3.94 -7.18
N ASN A 15 15.02 -4.09 -6.15
CA ASN A 15 13.85 -4.95 -6.25
C ASN A 15 12.69 -4.11 -6.77
N VAL A 16 12.24 -4.45 -7.99
CA VAL A 16 11.02 -3.92 -8.59
C VAL A 16 9.87 -4.84 -8.20
N TYR A 17 8.95 -4.34 -7.38
CA TYR A 17 7.73 -5.06 -7.06
C TYR A 17 6.60 -4.70 -8.02
N ARG A 18 5.84 -5.72 -8.44
CA ARG A 18 4.56 -5.60 -9.14
C ARG A 18 3.40 -5.86 -8.19
N PHE A 19 2.26 -5.26 -8.44
CA PHE A 19 1.05 -5.57 -7.68
C PHE A 19 0.38 -6.82 -8.24
N TRP A 20 -0.12 -7.65 -7.32
CA TRP A 20 -0.89 -8.83 -7.64
C TRP A 20 -2.32 -8.64 -7.15
N TRP A 21 -3.24 -8.62 -8.11
CA TRP A 21 -4.66 -8.44 -7.92
C TRP A 21 -5.41 -9.70 -8.38
N ASP A 22 -6.40 -10.10 -7.60
CA ASP A 22 -7.43 -11.07 -7.95
C ASP A 22 -8.81 -10.47 -7.64
N GLU A 23 -9.89 -11.09 -8.12
CA GLU A 23 -11.24 -10.59 -7.89
C GLU A 23 -11.53 -10.39 -6.41
N GLN A 24 -11.07 -11.32 -5.56
CA GLN A 24 -11.28 -11.26 -4.12
C GLN A 24 -10.69 -10.01 -3.48
N ASN A 25 -9.43 -9.65 -3.76
CA ASN A 25 -8.85 -8.47 -3.12
C ASN A 25 -9.29 -7.16 -3.78
N ILE A 26 -9.66 -7.17 -5.07
CA ILE A 26 -10.30 -6.02 -5.72
C ILE A 26 -11.64 -5.73 -5.06
N GLU A 27 -12.52 -6.72 -4.96
CA GLU A 27 -13.84 -6.57 -4.32
C GLU A 27 -13.72 -6.17 -2.85
N HIS A 28 -12.75 -6.75 -2.13
CA HIS A 28 -12.54 -6.42 -0.72
C HIS A 28 -12.21 -4.94 -0.51
N ILE A 29 -11.34 -4.34 -1.32
CA ILE A 29 -11.01 -2.91 -1.19
C ILE A 29 -12.10 -2.01 -1.79
N ALA A 30 -12.82 -2.47 -2.81
CA ALA A 30 -13.96 -1.76 -3.38
C ALA A 30 -15.08 -1.57 -2.34
N ASN A 31 -15.28 -2.53 -1.42
CA ASN A 31 -16.19 -2.38 -0.27
C ASN A 31 -15.80 -1.25 0.69
N HIS A 32 -14.57 -0.75 0.62
CA HIS A 32 -14.09 0.42 1.34
C HIS A 32 -14.04 1.69 0.47
N GLY A 33 -14.57 1.62 -0.76
CA GLY A 33 -14.52 2.71 -1.73
C GLY A 33 -13.09 3.06 -2.14
N VAL A 34 -12.20 2.07 -2.20
CA VAL A 34 -10.81 2.25 -2.62
C VAL A 34 -10.57 1.50 -3.92
N GLU A 35 -10.03 2.20 -4.90
CA GLU A 35 -9.63 1.61 -6.17
C GLU A 35 -8.21 1.04 -6.10
N PRO A 36 -7.89 -0.02 -6.88
CA PRO A 36 -6.55 -0.60 -6.91
C PRO A 36 -5.44 0.44 -7.11
N TYR A 37 -5.61 1.36 -8.05
CA TYR A 37 -4.60 2.38 -8.36
C TYR A 37 -4.34 3.34 -7.18
N GLU A 38 -5.33 3.63 -6.33
CA GLU A 38 -5.15 4.46 -5.15
C GLU A 38 -4.28 3.74 -4.11
N ALA A 39 -4.52 2.43 -3.93
CA ALA A 39 -3.71 1.60 -3.04
C ALA A 39 -2.27 1.48 -3.56
N GLU A 40 -2.10 1.27 -4.87
CA GLU A 40 -0.78 1.23 -5.51
C GLU A 40 0.00 2.54 -5.31
N LEU A 41 -0.64 3.67 -5.56
CA LEU A 41 -0.06 5.01 -5.37
C LEU A 41 0.37 5.21 -3.92
N VAL A 42 -0.48 4.87 -2.96
CA VAL A 42 -0.17 5.04 -1.53
C VAL A 42 0.99 4.17 -1.09
N ILE A 43 1.13 2.93 -1.59
CA ILE A 43 2.28 2.10 -1.24
C ILE A 43 3.55 2.59 -1.95
N ALA A 44 3.45 3.01 -3.22
CA ALA A 44 4.59 3.50 -4.00
C ALA A 44 5.16 4.83 -3.46
N HIS A 45 4.31 5.69 -2.92
CA HIS A 45 4.67 7.02 -2.39
C HIS A 45 4.44 7.13 -0.87
N ALA A 46 4.47 6.00 -0.17
CA ALA A 46 4.19 5.95 1.26
C ALA A 46 5.16 6.86 2.03
N ARG A 47 4.62 7.87 2.72
CA ARG A 47 5.42 8.70 3.63
C ARG A 47 5.70 8.01 4.97
N LEU A 48 4.87 7.04 5.32
CA LEU A 48 5.02 6.23 6.53
C LEU A 48 4.69 4.77 6.24
N ILE A 49 5.64 3.89 6.54
CA ILE A 49 5.46 2.44 6.49
C ILE A 49 5.73 1.86 7.88
N ARG A 50 4.80 1.05 8.38
CA ARG A 50 4.95 0.31 9.65
C ARG A 50 4.94 -1.19 9.37
N LYS A 51 5.81 -1.94 10.05
CA LYS A 51 5.70 -3.41 10.07
C LYS A 51 4.49 -3.79 10.91
N ALA A 52 3.62 -4.62 10.33
CA ALA A 52 2.59 -5.34 11.05
C ALA A 52 3.06 -6.78 11.32
N GLY A 53 2.44 -7.44 12.31
CA GLY A 53 2.74 -8.83 12.61
C GLY A 53 2.47 -9.76 11.41
N ARG A 54 3.13 -10.91 11.40
CA ARG A 54 2.95 -11.97 10.38
C ARG A 54 3.31 -11.55 8.94
N GLY A 55 4.42 -10.81 8.78
CA GLY A 55 4.97 -10.46 7.46
C GLY A 55 4.15 -9.42 6.69
N LYS A 56 3.27 -8.69 7.36
CA LYS A 56 2.44 -7.64 6.78
C LYS A 56 3.08 -6.27 7.01
N TYR A 57 2.71 -5.33 6.16
CA TYR A 57 3.14 -3.95 6.21
C TYR A 57 1.91 -3.05 6.12
N VAL A 58 1.99 -1.89 6.76
CA VAL A 58 0.97 -0.85 6.68
C VAL A 58 1.60 0.40 6.10
N ALA A 59 1.17 0.78 4.91
CA ALA A 59 1.49 2.06 4.30
C ALA A 59 0.41 3.09 4.63
N TYR A 60 0.86 4.31 4.88
CA TYR A 60 0.01 5.48 5.06
C TYR A 60 0.41 6.51 4.02
N GLY A 61 -0.58 7.06 3.31
CA GLY A 61 -0.34 8.04 2.27
C GLY A 61 -1.58 8.84 1.89
N GLN A 62 -1.37 9.81 1.02
CA GLN A 62 -2.42 10.63 0.44
C GLN A 62 -2.48 10.34 -1.06
N THR A 63 -3.68 10.18 -1.61
CA THR A 63 -3.91 10.07 -3.06
C THR A 63 -3.80 11.44 -3.72
N ASP A 64 -3.71 11.45 -5.05
CA ASP A 64 -3.73 12.71 -5.83
C ASP A 64 -5.04 13.50 -5.66
N SER A 65 -6.15 12.80 -5.39
CA SER A 65 -7.45 13.40 -5.06
C SER A 65 -7.53 13.95 -3.62
N GLY A 66 -6.46 13.81 -2.84
CA GLY A 66 -6.37 14.32 -1.48
C GLY A 66 -6.92 13.40 -0.40
N ARG A 67 -7.37 12.18 -0.74
CA ARG A 67 -7.84 11.18 0.24
C ARG A 67 -6.66 10.61 1.00
N TYR A 68 -6.83 10.37 2.29
CA TYR A 68 -5.79 9.77 3.12
C TYR A 68 -6.13 8.30 3.34
N LEU A 69 -5.29 7.39 2.86
CA LEU A 69 -5.54 5.95 2.96
C LEU A 69 -4.53 5.25 3.85
N MET A 70 -5.02 4.27 4.61
CA MET A 70 -4.24 3.23 5.25
C MET A 70 -4.35 1.97 4.40
N VAL A 71 -3.20 1.44 3.98
CA VAL A 71 -3.12 0.28 3.09
C VAL A 71 -2.29 -0.81 3.75
N VAL A 72 -2.88 -1.97 3.96
CA VAL A 72 -2.19 -3.17 4.44
C VAL A 72 -1.80 -4.02 3.25
N TYR A 73 -0.52 -4.39 3.16
CA TYR A 73 0.00 -5.22 2.09
C TYR A 73 1.01 -6.24 2.61
N ALA A 74 1.25 -7.28 1.83
CA ALA A 74 2.25 -8.30 2.13
C ALA A 74 2.93 -8.79 0.84
N PRO A 75 4.20 -9.25 0.92
CA PRO A 75 4.81 -9.99 -0.18
C PRO A 75 3.97 -11.22 -0.52
N LYS A 76 3.56 -11.34 -1.79
CA LYS A 76 2.97 -12.56 -2.33
C LYS A 76 4.07 -13.56 -2.71
N ASP A 77 5.15 -13.05 -3.29
CA ASP A 77 6.39 -13.77 -3.58
C ASP A 77 7.58 -12.80 -3.71
N ARG A 78 8.68 -13.23 -4.32
CA ARG A 78 9.92 -12.46 -4.48
C ARG A 78 9.74 -11.13 -5.25
N SER A 79 8.73 -11.03 -6.10
CA SER A 79 8.55 -9.89 -7.02
C SER A 79 7.15 -9.27 -6.99
N ARG A 80 6.21 -9.87 -6.23
CA ARG A 80 4.82 -9.42 -6.19
C ARG A 80 4.36 -9.05 -4.79
N LEU A 81 3.57 -7.98 -4.70
CA LEU A 81 2.87 -7.55 -3.48
C LEU A 81 1.37 -7.80 -3.63
N ARG A 82 0.73 -8.26 -2.55
CA ARG A 82 -0.73 -8.33 -2.45
C ARG A 82 -1.21 -7.28 -1.48
N VAL A 83 -2.17 -6.46 -1.91
CA VAL A 83 -2.96 -5.63 -1.01
C VAL A 83 -3.94 -6.54 -0.27
N VAL A 84 -3.88 -6.47 1.06
CA VAL A 84 -4.72 -7.24 1.99
C VAL A 84 -5.99 -6.46 2.31
N THR A 85 -5.86 -5.17 2.59
CA THR A 85 -7.00 -4.25 2.80
C THR A 85 -6.53 -2.81 2.56
N ALA A 86 -7.45 -1.94 2.14
CA ALA A 86 -7.22 -0.52 1.99
C ALA A 86 -8.49 0.21 2.40
N ARG A 87 -8.34 1.31 3.16
CA ARG A 87 -9.47 2.13 3.62
C ARG A 87 -9.03 3.55 3.90
N ASP A 88 -9.99 4.46 4.06
CA ASP A 88 -9.73 5.79 4.58
C ASP A 88 -9.09 5.72 5.97
N MET A 89 -8.14 6.62 6.22
CA MET A 89 -7.57 6.83 7.55
C MET A 89 -8.62 7.41 8.51
N THR A 90 -8.61 6.90 9.73
CA THR A 90 -9.32 7.50 10.86
C THR A 90 -8.74 8.87 11.21
N LEU A 91 -9.50 9.68 11.97
CA LEU A 91 -9.02 10.98 12.44
C LEU A 91 -7.70 10.88 13.21
N ASN A 92 -7.54 9.84 14.04
CA ASN A 92 -6.32 9.62 14.81
C ASN A 92 -5.14 9.24 13.91
N GLU A 93 -5.34 8.40 12.91
CA GLU A 93 -4.30 8.06 11.91
C GLU A 93 -3.90 9.31 11.10
N LYS A 94 -4.86 10.13 10.67
CA LYS A 94 -4.57 11.40 9.96
C LYS A 94 -3.75 12.37 10.82
N ARG A 95 -4.02 12.44 12.13
CA ARG A 95 -3.23 13.26 13.07
C ARG A 95 -1.81 12.72 13.19
N GLN A 96 -1.63 11.42 13.40
CA GLN A 96 -0.31 10.80 13.47
C GLN A 96 0.49 10.92 12.17
N PHE A 97 -0.18 10.92 11.03
CA PHE A 97 0.46 11.03 9.72
C PHE A 97 0.97 12.43 9.39
N ARG A 98 0.35 13.48 9.95
CA ARG A 98 0.70 14.88 9.70
C ARG A 98 1.76 15.45 10.65
N ASN A 99 1.99 14.79 11.78
CA ASN A 99 3.03 15.15 12.74
C ASN A 99 4.38 14.58 12.31
#